data_AF-W7TCP6-F1
#
_entry.id   AF-W7TCP6-F1
#
_cell.length_a   1.000
_cell.length_b   1.000
_cell.length_c   1.000
_cell.angle_alpha   90.00
_cell.angle_beta   90.00
_cell.angle_gamma   90.00
#
_symmetry.space_group_name_H-M   'P 1'
#
loop_
_entity.id
_entity.type
_entity.pdbx_description
1 polymer ?
#
loop_
_entity_poly.entity_id
_entity_poly.type
_entity_poly.pdbx_seq_one_letter_code
_entity_poly.pdbx_strand_id
1 'polypeptide(L)'
;MTDDVPLRADQLAEIAESLEALTSVLVSTTHKETILQAVAEQVVGVVPGADMASITILGEAGPYTSASTDPRAWQIDDAQYAEDDGPCLRAARTGQLVRIEVPYPYRLWPTFARVSGEL
;
A
#
# COMPACT_ATOMS: atom_id res chain seq x y z
N MET A 1 -30.60 17.88 -39.85
CA MET A 1 -31.57 18.34 -38.83
C MET A 1 -31.32 17.50 -37.58
N THR A 2 -30.19 17.73 -36.94
CA THR A 2 -29.92 17.26 -35.57
C THR A 2 -30.57 18.30 -34.68
N ASP A 3 -31.60 17.91 -33.94
CA ASP A 3 -32.16 18.74 -32.89
C ASP A 3 -31.06 18.97 -31.85
N ASP A 4 -30.45 20.15 -31.89
CA ASP A 4 -29.64 20.70 -30.82
C ASP A 4 -30.61 21.14 -29.71
N VAL A 5 -31.18 20.16 -29.00
CA VAL A 5 -31.94 20.44 -27.79
C VAL A 5 -30.91 20.79 -26.73
N PRO A 6 -30.81 22.06 -26.30
CA PRO A 6 -29.86 22.44 -25.27
C PRO A 6 -30.18 21.62 -24.02
N LEU A 7 -29.17 20.94 -23.49
CA LEU A 7 -29.29 20.21 -22.22
C LEU A 7 -29.81 21.18 -21.16
N ARG A 8 -30.88 20.78 -20.47
CA ARG A 8 -31.43 21.60 -19.39
C ARG A 8 -30.39 21.66 -18.25
N ALA A 9 -30.41 22.74 -17.48
CA ALA A 9 -29.40 23.01 -16.45
C ALA A 9 -29.33 21.90 -15.37
N ASP A 10 -30.45 21.24 -15.09
CA ASP A 10 -30.56 20.05 -14.22
C ASP A 10 -29.80 18.85 -14.80
N GLN A 11 -29.95 18.59 -16.10
CA GLN A 11 -29.25 17.49 -16.78
C GLN A 11 -27.73 17.73 -16.86
N LEU A 12 -27.30 18.97 -17.06
CA LEU A 12 -25.87 19.32 -17.05
C LEU A 12 -25.23 19.13 -15.67
N ALA A 13 -25.95 19.47 -14.60
CA ALA A 13 -25.46 19.27 -13.23
C ALA A 13 -25.31 17.78 -12.88
N GLU A 14 -26.29 16.95 -13.24
CA GLU A 14 -26.27 15.50 -12.99
C GLU A 14 -25.12 14.79 -13.75
N ILE A 15 -24.85 15.23 -14.98
CA ILE A 15 -23.71 14.76 -15.77
C ILE A 15 -22.38 15.19 -15.12
N ALA A 16 -22.29 16.44 -14.64
CA ALA A 16 -21.08 16.96 -13.99
C ALA A 16 -20.75 16.20 -12.70
N GLU A 17 -21.75 15.93 -11.85
CA GLU A 17 -21.58 15.12 -10.63
C GLU A 17 -21.13 13.70 -10.95
N SER A 18 -21.72 13.07 -11.97
CA SER A 18 -21.33 11.73 -12.42
C SER A 18 -19.88 11.71 -12.94
N LEU A 19 -19.46 12.75 -13.67
CA LEU A 19 -18.09 12.88 -14.16
C LEU A 19 -17.09 13.10 -13.03
N GLU A 20 -17.46 13.90 -12.02
CA GLU A 20 -16.62 14.16 -10.85
C GLU A 20 -16.46 12.90 -9.99
N ALA A 21 -17.53 12.13 -9.78
CA ALA A 21 -17.48 10.84 -9.12
C ALA A 21 -16.56 9.85 -9.86
N LEU A 22 -16.69 9.74 -11.19
CA LEU A 22 -15.81 8.90 -12.01
C LEU A 22 -14.35 9.37 -11.97
N THR A 23 -14.11 10.68 -12.06
CA THR A 23 -12.77 11.26 -11.99
C THR A 23 -12.13 10.98 -10.62
N SER A 24 -12.89 11.11 -9.54
CA SER A 24 -12.44 10.79 -8.17
C SER A 24 -12.06 9.30 -8.04
N VAL A 25 -12.86 8.39 -8.61
CA VAL A 25 -12.54 6.95 -8.65
C VAL A 25 -11.26 6.66 -9.43
N LEU A 26 -11.09 7.29 -10.61
CA LEU A 26 -9.90 7.11 -11.46
C LEU A 26 -8.63 7.68 -10.82
N VAL A 27 -8.73 8.86 -10.21
CA VAL A 27 -7.62 9.55 -9.52
C VAL A 27 -7.23 8.80 -8.26
N SER A 28 -8.20 8.29 -7.49
CA SER A 28 -7.93 7.59 -6.23
C SER A 28 -7.32 6.20 -6.42
N THR A 29 -7.53 5.55 -7.57
CA THR A 29 -7.03 4.19 -7.82
C THR A 29 -5.66 4.21 -8.50
N THR A 30 -5.45 5.08 -9.50
CA THR A 30 -4.23 5.04 -10.34
C THR A 30 -3.03 5.76 -9.70
N HIS A 31 -3.26 6.76 -8.85
CA HIS A 31 -2.18 7.60 -8.31
C HIS A 31 -1.65 7.15 -6.96
N LYS A 32 -2.44 6.47 -6.12
CA LYS A 32 -2.02 6.11 -4.76
C LYS A 32 -0.83 5.15 -4.77
N GLU A 33 -0.93 4.05 -5.50
CA GLU A 33 0.14 3.07 -5.61
C GLU A 33 1.39 3.68 -6.25
N THR A 34 1.23 4.51 -7.28
CA THR A 34 2.34 5.24 -7.91
C THR A 34 3.07 6.16 -6.91
N ILE A 35 2.31 6.89 -6.08
CA ILE A 35 2.89 7.77 -5.04
C ILE A 35 3.60 6.94 -3.98
N LEU A 36 2.97 5.87 -3.49
CA LEU A 36 3.54 4.99 -2.47
C LEU A 36 4.81 4.28 -2.97
N GLN A 37 4.84 3.90 -4.24
CA GLN A 37 6.02 3.36 -4.91
C GLN A 37 7.15 4.38 -4.94
N ALA A 38 6.88 5.62 -5.36
CA ALA A 38 7.87 6.69 -5.33
C ALA A 38 8.39 6.95 -3.91
N VAL A 39 7.51 6.93 -2.89
CA VAL A 39 7.90 7.06 -1.48
C VAL A 39 8.84 5.93 -1.06
N ALA A 40 8.50 4.67 -1.35
CA ALA A 40 9.33 3.52 -1.00
C ALA A 40 10.73 3.62 -1.65
N GLU A 41 10.80 4.02 -2.92
CA GLU A 41 12.06 4.24 -3.64
C GLU A 41 12.91 5.35 -3.02
N GLN A 42 12.30 6.46 -2.61
CA GLN A 42 13.02 7.53 -1.91
C GLN A 42 13.54 7.09 -0.54
N VAL A 43 12.81 6.24 0.19
CA VAL A 43 13.25 5.72 1.49
C VAL A 43 14.57 4.97 1.37
N VAL A 44 14.70 4.07 0.38
CA VAL A 44 15.95 3.33 0.13
C VAL A 44 17.10 4.29 -0.23
N GLY A 45 16.82 5.37 -0.98
CA GLY A 45 17.82 6.37 -1.33
C GLY A 45 18.29 7.25 -0.18
N VAL A 46 17.46 7.44 0.87
CA VAL A 46 17.73 8.41 1.95
C VAL A 46 18.13 7.74 3.27
N VAL A 47 17.67 6.51 3.54
CA VAL A 47 17.96 5.80 4.79
C VAL A 47 19.25 5.00 4.65
N PRO A 48 20.33 5.35 5.36
CA PRO A 48 21.59 4.63 5.24
C PRO A 48 21.45 3.17 5.68
N GLY A 49 21.86 2.24 4.81
CA GLY A 49 21.80 0.79 5.08
C GLY A 49 20.43 0.16 4.86
N ALA A 50 19.47 0.88 4.27
CA ALA A 50 18.23 0.26 3.80
C ALA A 50 18.46 -0.38 2.42
N ASP A 51 18.46 -1.71 2.36
CA ASP A 51 18.58 -2.44 1.09
C ASP A 51 17.25 -2.54 0.34
N MET A 52 16.13 -2.38 1.05
CA MET A 52 14.78 -2.55 0.53
C MET A 52 13.75 -1.84 1.42
N ALA A 53 12.62 -1.45 0.83
CA ALA A 53 11.47 -0.90 1.53
C ALA A 53 10.15 -1.38 0.89
N SER A 54 9.14 -1.60 1.71
CA SER A 54 7.77 -1.87 1.29
C SER A 54 6.76 -1.07 2.12
N ILE A 55 5.53 -0.98 1.62
CA ILE A 55 4.41 -0.34 2.32
C ILE A 55 3.24 -1.31 2.39
N THR A 56 2.91 -1.74 3.60
CA THR A 56 1.73 -2.56 3.92
C THR A 56 0.51 -1.68 4.20
N ILE A 57 -0.65 -2.04 3.62
CA ILE A 57 -1.95 -1.45 3.93
C ILE A 57 -2.86 -2.52 4.53
N LEU A 58 -3.58 -2.16 5.60
CA LEU A 58 -4.67 -2.98 6.14
C LEU A 58 -5.97 -2.62 5.41
N GLY A 59 -6.30 -3.38 4.37
CA GLY A 59 -7.53 -3.21 3.59
C GLY A 59 -8.69 -4.05 4.13
N GLU A 60 -9.87 -3.87 3.53
CA GLU A 60 -11.08 -4.63 3.91
C GLU A 60 -10.94 -6.15 3.68
N ALA A 61 -10.19 -6.54 2.64
CA ALA A 61 -9.94 -7.95 2.31
C ALA A 61 -8.74 -8.57 3.07
N GLY A 62 -8.11 -7.80 3.94
CA GLY A 62 -6.88 -8.19 4.65
C GLY A 62 -5.68 -7.30 4.29
N PRO A 63 -4.51 -7.60 4.88
CA PRO A 63 -3.30 -6.87 4.60
C PRO A 63 -2.78 -7.15 3.18
N TYR A 64 -2.24 -6.12 2.53
CA TYR A 64 -1.56 -6.25 1.24
C TYR A 64 -0.40 -5.27 1.12
N THR A 65 0.58 -5.62 0.29
CA THR A 65 1.71 -4.73 -0.03
C THR A 65 1.33 -3.82 -1.19
N SER A 66 1.20 -2.52 -0.92
CA SER A 66 0.79 -1.51 -1.91
C SER A 66 1.97 -0.98 -2.74
N ALA A 67 3.19 -1.10 -2.22
CA ALA A 67 4.41 -0.64 -2.86
C ALA A 67 5.61 -1.44 -2.35
N SER A 68 6.61 -1.65 -3.21
CA SER A 68 7.88 -2.26 -2.81
C SER A 68 9.01 -1.91 -3.77
N THR A 69 10.20 -1.72 -3.23
CA THR A 69 11.42 -1.50 -4.01
C THR A 69 12.09 -2.79 -4.45
N ASP A 70 11.80 -3.93 -3.81
CA ASP A 70 12.49 -5.20 -4.04
C ASP A 70 11.53 -6.40 -3.84
N PRO A 71 11.57 -7.43 -4.70
CA PRO A 71 10.80 -8.66 -4.52
C PRO A 71 11.05 -9.36 -3.17
N ARG A 72 12.22 -9.20 -2.56
CA ARG A 72 12.54 -9.75 -1.23
C ARG A 72 11.65 -9.16 -0.14
N ALA A 73 11.33 -7.86 -0.22
CA ALA A 73 10.43 -7.22 0.75
C ALA A 73 9.00 -7.77 0.63
N TRP A 74 8.54 -8.15 -0.57
CA TRP A 74 7.25 -8.84 -0.74
C TRP A 74 7.24 -10.20 -0.04
N GLN A 75 8.30 -10.99 -0.19
CA GLN A 75 8.39 -12.30 0.47
C GLN A 75 8.33 -12.18 1.99
N ILE A 76 8.96 -11.13 2.52
CA ILE A 76 8.97 -10.82 3.95
C ILE A 76 7.60 -10.34 4.44
N ASP A 77 6.88 -9.56 3.63
CA ASP A 77 5.51 -9.13 3.90
C ASP A 77 4.54 -10.34 3.88
N ASP A 78 4.61 -11.18 2.86
CA ASP A 78 3.79 -12.39 2.72
C ASP A 78 3.95 -13.34 3.92
N ALA A 79 5.16 -13.45 4.46
CA ALA A 79 5.42 -14.24 5.66
C ALA A 79 4.66 -13.73 6.90
N GLN A 80 4.37 -12.43 6.97
CA GLN A 80 3.58 -11.83 8.04
C GLN A 80 2.09 -12.02 7.77
N TYR A 81 1.67 -11.88 6.51
CA TYR A 81 0.27 -12.04 6.10
C TYR A 81 -0.21 -13.48 6.30
N ALA A 82 0.65 -14.46 6.01
CA ALA A 82 0.35 -15.88 6.21
C ALA A 82 0.05 -16.25 7.67
N GLU A 83 0.66 -15.56 8.63
CA GLU A 83 0.47 -15.80 10.06
C GLU A 83 -0.52 -14.81 10.70
N ASP A 84 -1.01 -13.83 9.92
CA ASP A 84 -1.77 -12.67 10.39
C ASP A 84 -1.11 -11.95 11.59
N ASP A 85 0.21 -12.04 11.72
CA ASP A 85 1.02 -11.37 12.72
C ASP A 85 2.43 -11.14 12.16
N GLY A 86 3.05 -10.05 12.59
CA GLY A 86 4.35 -9.66 12.10
C GLY A 86 4.67 -8.20 12.40
N PRO A 87 5.89 -7.76 12.09
CA PRO A 87 6.34 -6.41 12.42
C PRO A 87 5.51 -5.31 11.75
N CYS A 88 5.30 -5.40 10.44
CA CYS A 88 4.50 -4.47 9.65
C CYS A 88 3.03 -4.49 10.10
N LEU A 89 2.46 -5.68 10.31
CA LEU A 89 1.07 -5.82 10.77
C LEU A 89 0.89 -5.25 12.18
N ARG A 90 1.83 -5.48 13.09
CA ARG A 90 1.78 -4.94 14.45
C ARG A 90 1.95 -3.42 14.45
N ALA A 91 2.87 -2.88 13.64
CA ALA A 91 3.02 -1.44 13.47
C ALA A 91 1.72 -0.81 12.95
N ALA A 92 1.12 -1.39 11.91
CA ALA A 92 -0.13 -0.90 11.32
C ALA A 92 -1.32 -0.98 12.28
N ARG A 93 -1.43 -2.05 13.07
CA ARG A 93 -2.54 -2.25 14.04
C ARG A 93 -2.43 -1.37 15.28
N THR A 94 -1.20 -1.10 15.73
CA THR A 94 -0.97 -0.37 17.00
C THR A 94 -0.67 1.12 16.79
N GLY A 95 -0.28 1.52 15.58
CA GLY A 95 0.23 2.85 15.30
C GLY A 95 1.57 3.16 15.95
N GLN A 96 2.30 2.13 16.43
CA GLN A 96 3.59 2.28 17.10
C GLN A 96 4.75 1.86 16.19
N LEU A 97 5.91 2.49 16.39
CA LEU A 97 7.15 2.09 15.71
C LEU A 97 7.58 0.70 16.22
N VAL A 98 7.65 -0.27 15.30
CA VAL A 98 8.20 -1.59 15.57
C VAL A 98 9.57 -1.67 14.92
N ARG A 99 10.62 -1.62 15.75
CA ARG A 99 12.02 -1.85 15.34
C ARG A 99 12.45 -3.23 15.81
N ILE A 100 13.10 -3.97 14.93
CA ILE A 100 13.56 -5.33 15.20
C ILE A 100 15.02 -5.43 14.85
N GLU A 101 15.77 -6.08 15.74
CA GLU A 101 17.14 -6.46 15.51
C GLU A 101 17.20 -7.99 15.54
N VAL A 102 17.63 -8.59 14.43
CA VAL A 102 17.87 -10.04 14.35
C VAL A 102 19.04 -10.36 15.30
N PRO A 103 18.93 -11.36 16.19
CA PRO A 103 18.10 -12.57 16.11
C PRO A 103 16.87 -12.59 17.03
N TYR A 104 16.46 -11.46 17.62
CA TYR A 104 15.35 -11.43 18.57
C TYR A 104 13.95 -11.86 18.03
N PRO A 105 13.59 -11.72 16.73
CA PRO A 105 12.22 -12.01 16.29
C PRO A 105 11.83 -13.50 16.29
N TYR A 106 12.77 -14.45 16.40
CA TYR A 106 12.48 -15.89 16.29
C TYR A 106 11.48 -16.44 17.32
N ARG A 107 11.30 -15.77 18.48
CA ARG A 107 10.31 -16.20 19.48
C ARG A 107 8.90 -15.66 19.26
N LEU A 108 8.77 -14.51 18.61
CA LEU A 108 7.47 -13.84 18.40
C LEU A 108 6.93 -14.13 17.01
N TRP A 109 7.79 -14.14 15.99
CA TRP A 109 7.42 -14.31 14.59
C TRP A 109 8.40 -15.27 13.90
N PRO A 110 8.32 -16.59 14.16
CA PRO A 110 9.26 -17.57 13.63
C PRO A 110 9.25 -17.63 12.09
N THR A 111 8.07 -17.54 11.46
CA THR A 111 7.93 -17.55 9.99
C THR A 111 8.59 -16.33 9.36
N PHE A 112 8.30 -15.12 9.87
CA PHE A 112 8.96 -13.87 9.46
C PHE A 112 10.48 -13.94 9.65
N ALA A 113 10.95 -14.38 10.81
CA ALA A 113 12.37 -14.43 11.13
C ALA A 113 13.14 -15.43 10.26
N ARG A 114 12.50 -16.53 9.87
CA ARG A 114 13.07 -17.50 8.93
C ARG A 114 13.21 -16.89 7.53
N VAL A 115 12.13 -16.34 6.96
CA VAL A 115 12.16 -15.78 5.60
C VAL A 115 13.12 -14.59 5.49
N SER A 116 13.08 -13.67 6.45
CA SER A 116 13.98 -12.51 6.47
C SER A 116 15.46 -12.88 6.68
N GLY A 117 15.76 -13.98 7.34
CA GLY A 117 17.13 -14.46 7.53
C GLY A 117 17.70 -15.25 6.34
N GLU A 118 16.86 -15.65 5.39
CA GLU A 118 17.25 -16.37 4.17
C GLU A 118 17.57 -15.42 2.99
N LEU A 119 17.28 -14.11 3.13
CA LEU A 119 17.34 -13.07 2.10
C LEU A 119 18.47 -12.06 2.34
#